data_AF-A0A6J1R8H0-F1
#
_entry.id   AF-A0A6J1R8H0-F1
#
_cell.length_a   1.000
_cell.length_b   1.000
_cell.length_c   1.000
_cell.angle_alpha   90.00
_cell.angle_beta   90.00
_cell.angle_gamma   90.00
#
_symmetry.space_group_name_H-M   'P 1'
#
loop_
_entity.id
_entity.type
_entity.pdbx_description
1 polymer ?
#
loop_
_entity_poly.entity_id
_entity_poly.type
_entity_poly.pdbx_seq_one_letter_code
_entity_poly.pdbx_strand_id
1 'polypeptide(L)'
;GVLSSDGYCKPFDEEGSGYMRSDTVAVVYLQKARNARRIYATLVHGKINCDGFKEEGITFPSVEKQKILLNKFYEECEIMPSELSYMEAHATGTLAGDPVEVMSIDQSLCAKRNTPLLMGSVKSNIGHSEPASGLCQIAKVLLAMETGIITPTTHFKRPRKELTAIIEGRIKIVTEPTEWEGGYVPINSFGFGGANSHILLKSNPKQKINNAASNDDLPRLVAVSGRTEEAVKIILDDVRNRPIDAEFISLLHHIHNDDIEGHPYRGYMITGSKISHNTINKIEHTPYVRRPICFIFSGLGSQWFGMSK
;
A
#
# COMPACT_ATOMS: atom_id res chain seq x y z
N GLY A 1 -22.24 20.42 11.85
CA GLY A 1 -22.25 19.49 10.71
C GLY A 1 -21.04 18.58 10.77
N VAL A 2 -20.86 17.66 9.82
CA VAL A 2 -19.70 16.73 9.82
C VAL A 2 -18.47 17.26 9.08
N LEU A 3 -18.63 18.33 8.29
CA LEU A 3 -17.55 18.98 7.55
C LEU A 3 -16.78 19.93 8.44
N SER A 4 -15.45 19.93 8.33
CA SER A 4 -14.60 20.92 8.99
C SER A 4 -14.78 22.29 8.33
N SER A 5 -14.86 23.35 9.13
CA SER A 5 -15.00 24.72 8.63
C SER A 5 -13.71 25.27 7.99
N ASP A 6 -12.56 24.76 8.41
CA ASP A 6 -11.25 25.16 7.88
C ASP A 6 -10.75 24.28 6.73
N GLY A 7 -11.53 23.25 6.36
CA GLY A 7 -11.17 22.35 5.29
C GLY A 7 -10.02 21.41 5.62
N TYR A 8 -9.75 21.09 6.90
CA TYR A 8 -8.76 20.07 7.27
C TYR A 8 -9.37 18.95 8.12
N CYS A 9 -8.87 17.72 7.93
CA CYS A 9 -9.08 16.65 8.90
C CYS A 9 -8.01 16.76 9.99
N LYS A 10 -8.42 16.96 11.25
CA LYS A 10 -7.51 16.99 12.41
C LYS A 10 -7.86 15.83 13.36
N PRO A 11 -7.58 14.58 12.98
CA PRO A 11 -7.92 13.43 13.79
C PRO A 11 -7.24 13.54 15.16
N PHE A 12 -7.98 13.19 16.21
CA PHE A 12 -7.55 13.16 17.62
C PHE A 12 -7.24 14.53 18.26
N ASP A 13 -7.11 15.61 17.47
CA ASP A 13 -6.70 16.92 17.98
C ASP A 13 -7.87 17.70 18.63
N GLU A 14 -7.58 18.50 19.65
CA GLU A 14 -8.55 19.39 20.31
C GLU A 14 -9.27 20.32 19.31
N GLU A 15 -8.58 20.76 18.26
CA GLU A 15 -9.13 21.65 17.23
C GLU A 15 -9.87 20.93 16.09
N GLY A 16 -9.99 19.59 16.12
CA GLY A 16 -10.77 18.88 15.11
C GLY A 16 -12.26 19.23 15.22
N SER A 17 -12.88 19.61 14.11
CA SER A 17 -14.30 20.01 14.07
C SER A 17 -15.14 19.22 13.07
N GLY A 18 -14.52 18.32 12.32
CA GLY A 18 -15.11 17.61 11.19
C GLY A 18 -14.03 17.11 10.23
N TYR A 19 -14.44 16.66 9.05
CA TYR A 19 -13.54 16.21 7.99
C TYR A 19 -13.55 17.12 6.76
N MET A 20 -12.46 17.11 6.01
CA MET A 20 -12.36 17.62 4.64
C MET A 20 -12.74 16.51 3.66
N ARG A 21 -13.68 16.74 2.73
CA ARG A 21 -13.95 15.79 1.64
C ARG A 21 -12.75 15.72 0.70
N SER A 22 -12.48 14.55 0.15
CA SER A 22 -11.49 14.38 -0.91
C SER A 22 -11.95 13.40 -1.97
N ASP A 23 -11.32 13.44 -3.14
CA ASP A 23 -11.59 12.51 -4.22
C ASP A 23 -10.46 11.48 -4.30
N THR A 24 -10.80 10.24 -4.61
CA THR A 24 -9.80 9.19 -4.86
C THR A 24 -10.35 8.15 -5.83
N VAL A 25 -9.51 7.76 -6.79
CA VAL A 25 -9.67 6.53 -7.56
C VAL A 25 -8.56 5.59 -7.15
N ALA A 26 -8.92 4.45 -6.57
CA ALA A 26 -7.96 3.44 -6.12
C ALA A 26 -8.44 2.04 -6.51
N VAL A 27 -7.50 1.18 -6.85
CA VAL A 27 -7.75 -0.23 -7.17
C VAL A 27 -6.74 -1.07 -6.41
N VAL A 28 -7.23 -2.09 -5.72
CA VAL A 28 -6.40 -3.12 -5.09
C VAL A 28 -6.69 -4.45 -5.77
N TYR A 29 -5.65 -5.13 -6.22
CA TYR A 29 -5.76 -6.44 -6.85
C TYR A 29 -5.51 -7.54 -5.83
N LEU A 30 -6.56 -8.29 -5.47
CA LEU A 30 -6.46 -9.44 -4.59
C LEU A 30 -6.31 -10.72 -5.41
N GLN A 31 -5.33 -11.53 -5.02
CA GLN A 31 -5.05 -12.80 -5.68
C GLN A 31 -4.65 -13.84 -4.65
N LYS A 32 -4.93 -15.12 -4.92
CA LYS A 32 -4.39 -16.23 -4.13
C LYS A 32 -2.86 -16.16 -4.15
N ALA A 33 -2.21 -16.24 -2.99
CA ALA A 33 -0.76 -16.08 -2.86
C ALA A 33 0.05 -16.96 -3.83
N ARG A 34 -0.39 -18.21 -4.05
CA ARG A 34 0.25 -19.15 -5.00
C ARG A 34 0.30 -18.67 -6.46
N ASN A 35 -0.52 -17.70 -6.85
CA ASN A 35 -0.57 -17.16 -8.20
C ASN A 35 0.05 -15.75 -8.28
N ALA A 36 0.36 -15.12 -7.14
CA ALA A 36 0.82 -13.75 -7.09
C ALA A 36 2.31 -13.65 -7.40
N ARG A 37 2.68 -12.79 -8.35
CA ARG A 37 4.09 -12.50 -8.70
C ARG A 37 4.72 -11.48 -7.77
N ARG A 38 3.90 -10.58 -7.22
CA ARG A 38 4.26 -9.61 -6.18
C ARG A 38 3.16 -9.61 -5.12
N ILE A 39 3.57 -9.62 -3.86
CA ILE A 39 2.68 -9.57 -2.69
C ILE A 39 3.18 -8.45 -1.79
N TYR A 40 2.40 -7.37 -1.68
CA TYR A 40 2.67 -6.27 -0.75
C TYR A 40 2.34 -6.68 0.70
N ALA A 41 1.15 -7.27 0.89
CA ALA A 41 0.69 -7.78 2.17
C ALA A 41 -0.28 -8.95 1.95
N THR A 42 -0.49 -9.72 3.01
CA THR A 42 -1.55 -10.73 3.08
C THR A 42 -2.75 -10.15 3.84
N LEU A 43 -3.94 -10.23 3.25
CA LEU A 43 -5.19 -9.99 3.98
C LEU A 43 -5.46 -11.21 4.86
N VAL A 44 -5.31 -11.04 6.17
CA VAL A 44 -5.42 -12.13 7.16
C VAL A 44 -6.87 -12.40 7.49
N HIS A 45 -7.61 -11.35 7.82
CA HIS A 45 -9.02 -11.43 8.17
C HIS A 45 -9.74 -10.12 7.85
N GLY A 46 -11.05 -10.20 7.68
CA GLY A 46 -11.92 -9.06 7.43
C GLY A 46 -13.28 -9.30 8.07
N LYS A 47 -13.82 -8.30 8.78
CA LYS A 47 -15.14 -8.39 9.41
C LYS A 47 -15.89 -7.08 9.30
N ILE A 48 -17.20 -7.19 9.19
CA ILE A 48 -18.12 -6.06 9.17
C ILE A 48 -19.23 -6.26 10.20
N ASN A 49 -19.79 -5.15 10.69
CA ASN A 49 -21.07 -5.14 11.40
C ASN A 49 -21.81 -3.82 11.17
N CYS A 50 -22.91 -3.61 11.92
CA CYS A 50 -23.69 -2.38 11.87
C CYS A 50 -24.01 -1.89 13.28
N ASP A 51 -24.03 -0.58 13.46
CA ASP A 51 -24.38 0.08 14.71
C ASP A 51 -25.82 -0.21 15.16
N GLY A 52 -26.74 -0.38 14.21
CA GLY A 52 -28.16 -0.56 14.50
C GLY A 52 -28.82 0.71 15.06
N PHE A 53 -29.86 0.53 15.89
CA PHE A 53 -30.59 1.63 16.51
C PHE A 53 -29.75 2.32 17.60
N LYS A 54 -29.79 3.65 17.61
CA LYS A 54 -29.10 4.55 18.55
C LYS A 54 -30.04 5.72 18.86
N GLU A 55 -30.12 6.12 20.12
CA GLU A 55 -31.02 7.20 20.56
C GLU A 55 -30.58 8.56 19.98
N GLU A 56 -29.28 8.74 19.80
CA GLU A 56 -28.62 9.94 19.27
C GLU A 56 -28.83 10.10 17.75
N GLY A 57 -29.35 9.06 17.08
CA GLY A 57 -29.63 9.04 15.65
C GLY A 57 -28.66 8.20 14.83
N ILE A 58 -29.00 8.01 13.54
CA ILE A 58 -28.28 7.10 12.63
C ILE A 58 -26.80 7.46 12.44
N THR A 59 -26.48 8.76 12.53
CA THR A 59 -25.15 9.31 12.22
C THR A 59 -24.17 9.26 13.37
N PHE A 60 -24.66 9.05 14.60
CA PHE A 60 -23.83 8.97 15.79
C PHE A 60 -23.14 7.60 15.86
N PRO A 61 -21.83 7.46 16.04
CA PRO A 61 -21.19 6.13 16.06
C PRO A 61 -21.42 5.39 17.38
N SER A 62 -21.43 4.05 17.37
CA SER A 62 -21.63 3.24 18.58
C SER A 62 -20.35 2.59 19.11
N VAL A 63 -19.94 2.97 20.33
CA VAL A 63 -18.81 2.34 21.05
C VAL A 63 -19.05 0.84 21.22
N GLU A 64 -20.25 0.45 21.66
CA GLU A 64 -20.59 -0.95 21.93
C GLU A 64 -20.44 -1.81 20.67
N LYS A 65 -20.93 -1.31 19.52
CA LYS A 65 -20.91 -2.08 18.27
C LYS A 65 -19.53 -2.15 17.67
N GLN A 66 -18.73 -1.09 17.76
CA GLN A 66 -17.32 -1.14 17.38
C GLN A 66 -16.52 -2.10 18.27
N LYS A 67 -16.77 -2.14 19.59
CA LYS A 67 -16.15 -3.14 20.48
C LYS A 67 -16.55 -4.57 20.12
N ILE A 68 -17.83 -4.81 19.86
CA ILE A 68 -18.32 -6.13 19.43
C ILE A 68 -17.63 -6.55 18.13
N LEU A 69 -17.44 -5.62 17.18
CA LEU A 69 -16.70 -5.88 15.95
C LEU A 69 -15.28 -6.33 16.26
N LEU A 70 -14.54 -5.54 17.04
CA LEU A 70 -13.14 -5.81 17.37
C LEU A 70 -12.98 -7.11 18.16
N ASN A 71 -13.76 -7.33 19.22
CA ASN A 71 -13.67 -8.54 20.03
C ASN A 71 -13.92 -9.81 19.21
N LYS A 72 -15.00 -9.85 18.42
CA LYS A 72 -15.29 -11.00 17.55
C LYS A 72 -14.23 -11.17 16.46
N PHE A 73 -13.68 -10.07 15.95
CA PHE A 73 -12.64 -10.12 14.93
C PHE A 73 -11.39 -10.86 15.45
N TYR A 74 -10.89 -10.47 16.63
CA TYR A 74 -9.68 -11.07 17.22
C TYR A 74 -9.94 -12.45 17.84
N GLU A 75 -11.16 -12.74 18.26
CA GLU A 75 -11.59 -14.12 18.60
C GLU A 75 -11.53 -15.04 17.38
N GLU A 76 -11.98 -14.59 16.21
CA GLU A 76 -12.03 -15.40 14.99
C GLU A 76 -10.68 -15.62 14.31
N CYS A 77 -9.81 -14.60 14.31
CA CYS A 77 -8.50 -14.71 13.65
C CYS A 77 -7.40 -15.23 14.58
N GLU A 78 -7.70 -15.42 15.87
CA GLU A 78 -6.78 -15.93 16.90
C GLU A 78 -5.46 -15.14 17.00
N ILE A 79 -5.49 -13.84 16.67
CA ILE A 79 -4.35 -12.92 16.80
C ILE A 79 -4.47 -12.15 18.10
N MET A 80 -3.38 -12.09 18.86
CA MET A 80 -3.35 -11.34 20.10
C MET A 80 -3.22 -9.84 19.81
N PRO A 81 -3.96 -8.96 20.49
CA PRO A 81 -3.82 -7.52 20.31
C PRO A 81 -2.41 -6.99 20.56
N SER A 82 -1.55 -7.71 21.29
CA SER A 82 -0.13 -7.37 21.49
C SER A 82 0.74 -7.56 20.24
N GLU A 83 0.28 -8.32 19.24
CA GLU A 83 0.99 -8.55 17.96
C GLU A 83 0.73 -7.43 16.93
N LEU A 84 -0.13 -6.46 17.27
CA LEU A 84 -0.41 -5.30 16.46
C LEU A 84 0.68 -4.25 16.69
N SER A 85 1.39 -3.89 15.63
CA SER A 85 2.49 -2.92 15.70
C SER A 85 2.03 -1.50 15.34
N TYR A 86 1.04 -1.37 14.47
CA TYR A 86 0.45 -0.09 14.08
C TYR A 86 -1.01 -0.28 13.72
N MET A 87 -1.85 0.71 13.99
CA MET A 87 -3.26 0.73 13.59
C MET A 87 -3.58 1.96 12.74
N GLU A 88 -4.21 1.72 11.59
CA GLU A 88 -4.74 2.78 10.74
C GLU A 88 -6.23 3.00 11.07
N ALA A 89 -6.51 4.02 11.87
CA ALA A 89 -7.84 4.35 12.36
C ALA A 89 -8.72 4.99 11.28
N HIS A 90 -10.04 4.89 11.43
CA HIS A 90 -10.98 5.63 10.60
C HIS A 90 -10.87 7.13 10.85
N ALA A 91 -10.75 7.56 12.11
CA ALA A 91 -10.47 8.89 12.64
C ALA A 91 -10.58 10.03 11.62
N THR A 92 -11.73 10.69 11.64
CA THR A 92 -12.12 11.74 10.69
C THR A 92 -11.84 13.15 11.20
N GLY A 93 -11.51 13.31 12.49
CA GLY A 93 -11.43 14.63 13.12
C GLY A 93 -12.78 15.13 13.63
N THR A 94 -13.81 14.28 13.64
CA THR A 94 -15.15 14.64 14.11
C THR A 94 -15.23 14.60 15.64
N LEU A 95 -16.00 15.52 16.22
CA LEU A 95 -16.17 15.65 17.68
C LEU A 95 -16.78 14.39 18.30
N ALA A 96 -17.72 13.74 17.63
CA ALA A 96 -18.35 12.51 18.12
C ALA A 96 -17.58 11.24 17.70
N GLY A 97 -17.00 11.22 16.50
CA GLY A 97 -16.41 10.00 15.93
C GLY A 97 -15.09 9.60 16.56
N ASP A 98 -14.15 10.53 16.68
CA ASP A 98 -12.82 10.19 17.19
C ASP A 98 -12.87 9.66 18.63
N PRO A 99 -13.62 10.26 19.59
CA PRO A 99 -13.71 9.70 20.95
C PRO A 99 -14.33 8.30 21.00
N VAL A 100 -15.38 8.06 20.22
CA VAL A 100 -16.05 6.75 20.16
C VAL A 100 -15.11 5.66 19.63
N GLU A 101 -14.38 5.97 18.56
CA GLU A 101 -13.41 5.03 17.98
C GLU A 101 -12.22 4.78 18.92
N VAL A 102 -11.62 5.82 19.49
CA VAL A 102 -10.49 5.65 20.41
C VAL A 102 -10.91 4.86 21.65
N MET A 103 -12.10 5.12 22.19
CA MET A 103 -12.63 4.37 23.34
C MET A 103 -12.88 2.90 23.00
N SER A 104 -13.42 2.59 21.82
CA SER A 104 -13.65 1.20 21.41
C SER A 104 -12.34 0.44 21.20
N ILE A 105 -11.31 1.11 20.66
CA ILE A 105 -9.96 0.55 20.49
C ILE A 105 -9.27 0.35 21.85
N ASP A 106 -9.30 1.34 22.75
CA ASP A 106 -8.66 1.22 24.07
C ASP A 106 -9.19 0.01 24.84
N GLN A 107 -10.52 -0.11 24.90
CA GLN A 107 -11.19 -1.17 25.64
C GLN A 107 -11.03 -2.56 25.02
N SER A 108 -10.80 -2.66 23.70
CA SER A 108 -10.70 -3.95 23.01
C SER A 108 -9.26 -4.40 22.80
N LEU A 109 -8.35 -3.46 22.52
CA LEU A 109 -7.00 -3.75 22.04
C LEU A 109 -5.89 -3.34 23.00
N CYS A 110 -6.10 -2.35 23.87
CA CYS A 110 -5.01 -1.79 24.69
C CYS A 110 -4.88 -2.43 26.07
N ALA A 111 -5.96 -2.99 26.62
CA ALA A 111 -5.99 -3.55 27.99
C ALA A 111 -4.94 -4.65 28.27
N LYS A 112 -4.50 -5.40 27.24
CA LYS A 112 -3.53 -6.51 27.38
C LYS A 112 -2.15 -6.18 26.79
N ARG A 113 -1.88 -4.91 26.49
CA ARG A 113 -0.61 -4.49 25.89
C ARG A 113 0.36 -3.97 26.93
N ASN A 114 1.63 -4.39 26.80
CA ASN A 114 2.74 -3.84 27.58
C ASN A 114 3.36 -2.60 26.94
N THR A 115 3.17 -2.43 25.62
CA THR A 115 3.66 -1.29 24.85
C THR A 115 2.49 -0.50 24.25
N PRO A 116 2.65 0.82 24.08
CA PRO A 116 1.62 1.63 23.44
C PRO A 116 1.22 1.08 22.07
N LEU A 117 -0.05 1.17 21.71
CA LEU A 117 -0.49 0.94 20.34
C LEU A 117 -0.14 2.16 19.48
N LEU A 118 0.73 2.00 18.50
CA LEU A 118 0.97 3.06 17.51
C LEU A 118 -0.28 3.23 16.65
N MET A 119 -0.69 4.47 16.42
CA MET A 119 -1.92 4.76 15.68
C MET A 119 -1.77 5.99 14.81
N GLY A 120 -2.48 6.01 13.69
CA GLY A 120 -2.60 7.20 12.85
C GLY A 120 -3.80 7.10 11.92
N SER A 121 -3.95 8.13 11.08
CA SER A 121 -4.96 8.24 10.04
C SER A 121 -4.40 9.02 8.86
N VAL A 122 -4.52 8.45 7.65
CA VAL A 122 -4.16 9.08 6.38
C VAL A 122 -5.05 10.27 6.05
N LYS A 123 -6.24 10.35 6.69
CA LYS A 123 -7.21 11.40 6.40
C LYS A 123 -6.69 12.77 6.78
N SER A 124 -5.75 12.87 7.74
CA SER A 124 -5.06 14.14 8.03
C SER A 124 -4.22 14.65 6.85
N ASN A 125 -3.71 13.76 6.00
CA ASN A 125 -2.80 14.09 4.92
C ASN A 125 -3.54 14.40 3.61
N ILE A 126 -4.63 13.69 3.32
CA ILE A 126 -5.31 13.74 2.01
C ILE A 126 -6.82 14.01 2.10
N GLY A 127 -7.36 14.24 3.29
CA GLY A 127 -8.81 14.33 3.50
C GLY A 127 -9.51 12.97 3.54
N HIS A 128 -10.83 13.02 3.67
CA HIS A 128 -11.70 11.86 3.70
C HIS A 128 -12.35 11.62 2.34
N SER A 129 -11.88 10.58 1.64
CA SER A 129 -12.41 10.17 0.34
C SER A 129 -13.67 9.29 0.42
N GLU A 130 -14.44 9.47 1.49
CA GLU A 130 -15.75 8.84 1.70
C GLU A 130 -15.72 7.31 1.41
N PRO A 131 -16.39 6.75 0.37
CA PRO A 131 -16.38 5.30 0.16
C PRO A 131 -15.01 4.75 -0.27
N ALA A 132 -14.13 5.59 -0.83
CA ALA A 132 -12.78 5.18 -1.22
C ALA A 132 -11.76 5.23 -0.07
N SER A 133 -12.15 5.75 1.10
CA SER A 133 -11.23 6.00 2.21
C SER A 133 -10.52 4.76 2.75
N GLY A 134 -11.19 3.61 2.78
CA GLY A 134 -10.59 2.33 3.13
C GLY A 134 -9.42 1.96 2.22
N LEU A 135 -9.50 2.26 0.92
CA LEU A 135 -8.44 1.98 -0.04
C LEU A 135 -7.25 2.94 0.13
N CYS A 136 -7.49 4.20 0.51
CA CYS A 136 -6.42 5.13 0.87
C CYS A 136 -5.63 4.65 2.09
N GLN A 137 -6.35 4.17 3.11
CA GLN A 137 -5.76 3.61 4.32
C GLN A 137 -4.91 2.38 4.00
N ILE A 138 -5.43 1.45 3.18
CA ILE A 138 -4.68 0.30 2.68
C ILE A 138 -3.43 0.77 1.93
N ALA A 139 -3.55 1.72 1.00
CA ALA A 139 -2.41 2.22 0.24
C ALA A 139 -1.31 2.81 1.15
N LYS A 140 -1.66 3.62 2.15
CA LYS A 140 -0.71 4.13 3.15
C LYS A 140 0.00 2.98 3.87
N VAL A 141 -0.74 1.99 4.35
CA VAL A 141 -0.18 0.85 5.08
C VAL A 141 0.75 0.02 4.20
N LEU A 142 0.37 -0.26 2.95
CA LEU A 142 1.23 -0.99 2.01
C LEU A 142 2.50 -0.21 1.69
N LEU A 143 2.40 1.12 1.51
CA LEU A 143 3.58 1.97 1.32
C LEU A 143 4.50 1.94 2.54
N ALA A 144 3.94 2.01 3.75
CA ALA A 144 4.71 1.93 4.99
C ALA A 144 5.43 0.57 5.12
N MET A 145 4.78 -0.53 4.75
CA MET A 145 5.38 -1.86 4.75
C MET A 145 6.52 -2.00 3.73
N GLU A 146 6.39 -1.39 2.54
CA GLU A 146 7.43 -1.45 1.50
C GLU A 146 8.62 -0.52 1.78
N THR A 147 8.38 0.65 2.39
CA THR A 147 9.44 1.63 2.70
C THR A 147 10.06 1.43 4.07
N GLY A 148 9.42 0.66 4.95
CA GLY A 148 9.84 0.50 6.34
C GLY A 148 9.53 1.73 7.21
N ILE A 149 8.68 2.65 6.76
CA ILE A 149 8.40 3.92 7.45
C ILE A 149 6.89 4.16 7.55
N ILE A 150 6.38 4.24 8.77
CA ILE A 150 5.03 4.70 9.06
C ILE A 150 4.99 6.22 8.86
N THR A 151 4.11 6.68 7.98
CA THR A 151 3.97 8.10 7.68
C THR A 151 3.21 8.84 8.80
N PRO A 152 3.63 10.08 9.14
CA PRO A 152 2.99 10.89 10.17
C PRO A 152 1.52 11.20 9.92
N THR A 153 0.73 11.16 11.00
CA THR A 153 -0.52 11.89 11.11
C THR A 153 -0.23 13.37 11.33
N THR A 154 -0.73 14.19 10.42
CA THR A 154 -0.57 15.65 10.42
C THR A 154 -1.66 16.31 11.25
N HIS A 155 -1.46 17.59 11.57
CA HIS A 155 -2.42 18.43 12.31
C HIS A 155 -2.76 17.98 13.75
N PHE A 156 -2.01 17.03 14.31
CA PHE A 156 -2.09 16.66 15.72
C PHE A 156 -1.07 17.44 16.54
N LYS A 157 -1.55 18.34 17.40
CA LYS A 157 -0.77 19.16 18.35
C LYS A 157 -1.06 18.76 19.79
N ARG A 158 -2.34 18.59 20.15
CA ARG A 158 -2.78 18.24 21.51
C ARG A 158 -4.03 17.35 21.45
N PRO A 159 -4.08 16.27 22.24
CA PRO A 159 -5.24 15.39 22.25
C PRO A 159 -6.46 16.11 22.84
N ARG A 160 -7.67 15.75 22.38
CA ARG A 160 -8.91 16.15 23.07
C ARG A 160 -8.96 15.55 24.47
N LYS A 161 -9.69 16.21 25.37
CA LYS A 161 -9.78 15.82 26.80
C LYS A 161 -10.44 14.46 27.00
N GLU A 162 -11.31 14.07 26.08
CA GLU A 162 -12.04 12.80 26.08
C GLU A 162 -11.14 11.60 25.68
N LEU A 163 -9.98 11.86 25.07
CA LEU A 163 -9.09 10.82 24.55
C LEU A 163 -8.08 10.35 25.61
N THR A 164 -8.59 9.83 26.73
CA THR A 164 -7.79 9.40 27.88
C THR A 164 -6.70 8.40 27.51
N ALA A 165 -6.98 7.45 26.62
CA ALA A 165 -6.00 6.46 26.16
C ALA A 165 -4.78 7.08 25.46
N ILE A 166 -4.95 8.22 24.78
CA ILE A 166 -3.85 8.98 24.16
C ILE A 166 -3.12 9.79 25.23
N ILE A 167 -3.85 10.47 26.11
CA ILE A 167 -3.29 11.29 27.20
C ILE A 167 -2.44 10.42 28.16
N GLU A 168 -2.92 9.22 28.48
CA GLU A 168 -2.27 8.26 29.39
C GLU A 168 -1.21 7.40 28.68
N GLY A 169 -1.02 7.58 27.36
CA GLY A 169 0.04 6.94 26.59
C GLY A 169 -0.20 5.46 26.25
N ARG A 170 -1.42 4.92 26.44
CA ARG A 170 -1.78 3.57 25.96
C ARG A 170 -1.86 3.51 24.44
N ILE A 171 -2.26 4.62 23.81
CA ILE A 171 -2.23 4.82 22.37
C ILE A 171 -1.25 5.96 22.07
N LYS A 172 -0.32 5.74 21.14
CA LYS A 172 0.64 6.74 20.71
C LYS A 172 0.37 7.12 19.26
N ILE A 173 -0.04 8.37 19.04
CA ILE A 173 -0.23 8.89 17.68
C ILE A 173 1.12 9.06 17.00
N VAL A 174 1.26 8.54 15.79
CA VAL A 174 2.48 8.67 14.98
C VAL A 174 2.52 10.07 14.38
N THR A 175 3.33 10.97 14.95
CA THR A 175 3.47 12.37 14.50
C THR A 175 4.77 12.64 13.75
N GLU A 176 5.69 11.68 13.76
CA GLU A 176 7.00 11.76 13.10
C GLU A 176 7.25 10.46 12.32
N PRO A 177 8.07 10.50 11.24
CA PRO A 177 8.41 9.29 10.49
C PRO A 177 8.95 8.23 11.46
N THR A 178 8.21 7.12 11.58
CA THR A 178 8.51 6.09 12.57
C THR A 178 8.86 4.80 11.85
N GLU A 179 9.93 4.14 12.28
CA GLU A 179 10.36 2.87 11.70
C GLU A 179 9.27 1.80 11.88
N TRP A 180 9.06 1.03 10.81
CA TRP A 180 8.15 -0.09 10.80
C TRP A 180 8.88 -1.38 11.16
N GLU A 181 8.65 -1.88 12.38
CA GLU A 181 9.31 -3.09 12.92
C GLU A 181 8.65 -4.41 12.47
N GLY A 182 7.74 -4.37 11.49
CA GLY A 182 6.94 -5.53 11.08
C GLY A 182 5.71 -5.74 11.95
N GLY A 183 5.03 -6.88 11.79
CA GLY A 183 3.81 -7.23 12.55
C GLY A 183 2.51 -7.05 11.76
N TYR A 184 1.39 -7.15 12.48
CA TYR A 184 0.05 -7.02 11.89
C TYR A 184 -0.46 -5.58 11.96
N VAL A 185 -1.08 -5.12 10.88
CA VAL A 185 -1.70 -3.78 10.78
C VAL A 185 -3.21 -3.90 10.60
N PRO A 186 -3.99 -3.62 11.65
CA PRO A 186 -5.42 -3.40 11.50
C PRO A 186 -5.76 -2.08 10.81
N ILE A 187 -6.87 -2.08 10.07
CA ILE A 187 -7.42 -0.90 9.40
C ILE A 187 -8.92 -0.80 9.71
N ASN A 188 -9.34 0.34 10.25
CA ASN A 188 -10.75 0.67 10.48
C ASN A 188 -11.33 1.51 9.34
N SER A 189 -12.52 1.15 8.88
CA SER A 189 -13.31 1.98 7.96
C SER A 189 -14.77 1.95 8.36
N PHE A 190 -15.28 3.07 8.87
CA PHE A 190 -16.64 3.21 9.39
C PHE A 190 -17.44 4.17 8.54
N GLY A 191 -18.58 3.72 8.01
CA GLY A 191 -19.49 4.55 7.24
C GLY A 191 -20.38 5.38 8.17
N PHE A 192 -20.65 6.63 7.79
CA PHE A 192 -21.48 7.54 8.61
C PHE A 192 -22.88 6.99 8.94
N GLY A 193 -23.40 6.05 8.13
CA GLY A 193 -24.68 5.36 8.39
C GLY A 193 -24.60 4.22 9.43
N GLY A 194 -23.44 4.01 10.05
CA GLY A 194 -23.22 2.98 11.08
C GLY A 194 -22.72 1.63 10.57
N ALA A 195 -22.35 1.51 9.29
CA ALA A 195 -21.72 0.29 8.76
C ALA A 195 -20.23 0.30 9.09
N ASN A 196 -19.76 -0.67 9.87
CA ASN A 196 -18.38 -0.72 10.33
C ASN A 196 -17.62 -1.85 9.64
N SER A 197 -16.36 -1.59 9.29
CA SER A 197 -15.44 -2.58 8.72
C SER A 197 -14.09 -2.54 9.42
N HIS A 198 -13.54 -3.72 9.68
CA HIS A 198 -12.19 -3.93 10.20
C HIS A 198 -11.49 -4.99 9.37
N ILE A 199 -10.27 -4.73 8.93
CA ILE A 199 -9.41 -5.71 8.25
C ILE A 199 -8.05 -5.77 8.91
N LEU A 200 -7.36 -6.89 8.74
CA LEU A 200 -6.01 -7.11 9.24
C LEU A 200 -5.07 -7.47 8.09
N LEU A 201 -4.02 -6.68 7.92
CA LEU A 201 -2.95 -6.93 6.96
C LEU A 201 -1.71 -7.46 7.68
N LYS A 202 -1.04 -8.44 7.08
CA LYS A 202 0.29 -8.90 7.48
C LYS A 202 1.29 -8.52 6.41
N SER A 203 2.40 -7.89 6.80
CA SER A 203 3.48 -7.61 5.85
C SER A 203 4.03 -8.92 5.27
N ASN A 204 4.48 -8.86 4.01
CA ASN A 204 5.17 -9.96 3.37
C ASN A 204 6.64 -9.58 3.19
N PRO A 205 7.48 -9.65 4.24
CA PRO A 205 8.88 -9.28 4.14
C PRO A 205 9.59 -10.25 3.20
N LYS A 206 9.78 -9.85 1.95
CA LYS A 206 10.45 -10.69 0.96
C LYS A 206 11.96 -10.48 1.08
N GLN A 207 12.68 -11.51 1.55
CA GLN A 207 14.12 -11.58 1.31
C GLN A 207 14.34 -11.75 -0.19
N LYS A 208 14.95 -10.75 -0.83
CA LYS A 208 15.28 -10.84 -2.26
C LYS A 208 16.28 -11.97 -2.46
N ILE A 209 16.06 -12.79 -3.48
CA ILE A 209 17.04 -13.81 -3.89
C ILE A 209 18.36 -13.08 -4.22
N ASN A 210 19.47 -13.52 -3.61
CA ASN A 210 20.80 -12.90 -3.73
C ASN A 210 20.86 -11.40 -3.37
N ASN A 211 20.05 -10.90 -2.44
CA ASN A 211 20.03 -9.48 -2.04
C ASN A 211 19.85 -8.50 -3.22
N ALA A 212 19.10 -8.91 -4.25
CA ALA A 212 18.97 -8.21 -5.55
C ALA A 212 20.21 -8.22 -6.45
N ALA A 213 21.42 -8.45 -5.93
CA ALA A 213 22.62 -8.49 -6.75
C ALA A 213 22.76 -9.87 -7.42
N SER A 214 22.40 -9.99 -8.69
CA SER A 214 22.90 -11.10 -9.51
C SER A 214 24.40 -10.92 -9.69
N ASN A 215 25.21 -11.53 -8.82
CA ASN A 215 26.69 -11.54 -8.90
C ASN A 215 27.23 -12.36 -10.10
N ASP A 216 26.42 -12.61 -11.13
CA ASP A 216 26.81 -13.39 -12.30
C ASP A 216 27.46 -12.55 -13.40
N ASP A 217 27.61 -11.22 -13.21
CA ASP A 217 28.20 -10.28 -14.18
C ASP A 217 27.54 -10.32 -15.58
N LEU A 218 26.38 -10.96 -15.72
CA LEU A 218 25.72 -11.12 -17.01
C LEU A 218 24.84 -9.89 -17.31
N PRO A 219 24.86 -9.39 -18.55
CA PRO A 219 23.93 -8.36 -18.96
C PRO A 219 22.50 -8.90 -19.00
N ARG A 220 21.52 -8.05 -18.67
CA ARG A 220 20.09 -8.33 -18.72
C ARG A 220 19.44 -7.54 -19.84
N LEU A 221 18.66 -8.22 -20.68
CA LEU A 221 17.72 -7.58 -21.60
C LEU A 221 16.48 -7.13 -20.80
N VAL A 222 15.97 -5.96 -21.12
CA VAL A 222 14.70 -5.45 -20.63
C VAL A 222 13.88 -5.05 -21.84
N ALA A 223 12.73 -5.69 -22.06
CA ALA A 223 11.82 -5.39 -23.16
C ALA A 223 10.46 -4.98 -22.61
N VAL A 224 9.94 -3.84 -23.08
CA VAL A 224 8.68 -3.24 -22.60
C VAL A 224 7.87 -2.66 -23.76
N SER A 225 6.59 -2.41 -23.53
CA SER A 225 5.68 -1.81 -24.50
C SER A 225 4.82 -0.73 -23.84
N GLY A 226 4.33 0.23 -24.61
CA GLY A 226 3.53 1.33 -24.09
C GLY A 226 2.62 1.96 -25.13
N ARG A 227 1.66 2.75 -24.64
CA ARG A 227 0.73 3.52 -25.49
C ARG A 227 1.40 4.67 -26.23
N THR A 228 2.47 5.21 -25.65
CA THR A 228 3.27 6.31 -26.22
C THR A 228 4.77 6.01 -26.09
N GLU A 229 5.59 6.73 -26.85
CA GLU A 229 7.05 6.66 -26.75
C GLU A 229 7.54 7.05 -25.35
N GLU A 230 6.93 8.09 -24.76
CA GLU A 230 7.25 8.58 -23.42
C GLU A 230 6.97 7.53 -22.34
N ALA A 231 5.87 6.76 -22.47
CA ALA A 231 5.54 5.70 -21.52
C ALA A 231 6.61 4.60 -21.50
N VAL A 232 7.09 4.19 -22.68
CA VAL A 232 8.20 3.23 -22.82
C VAL A 232 9.47 3.82 -22.21
N LYS A 233 9.77 5.08 -22.52
CA LYS A 233 10.96 5.78 -22.01
C LYS A 233 10.99 5.85 -20.48
N ILE A 234 9.86 6.21 -19.84
CA ILE A 234 9.76 6.29 -18.37
C ILE A 234 10.09 4.93 -17.73
N ILE A 235 9.55 3.84 -18.27
CA ILE A 235 9.82 2.49 -17.73
C ILE A 235 11.31 2.16 -17.86
N LEU A 236 11.91 2.38 -19.04
CA LEU A 236 13.32 2.10 -19.28
C LEU A 236 14.26 2.99 -18.44
N ASP A 237 13.90 4.26 -18.22
CA ASP A 237 14.65 5.17 -17.36
C ASP A 237 14.53 4.77 -15.86
N ASP A 238 13.37 4.30 -15.40
CA ASP A 238 13.19 3.73 -14.05
C ASP A 238 14.07 2.49 -13.84
N VAL A 239 14.13 1.59 -14.83
CA VAL A 239 15.05 0.44 -14.79
C VAL A 239 16.51 0.91 -14.72
N ARG A 240 16.90 1.92 -15.52
CA ARG A 240 18.29 2.42 -15.56
C ARG A 240 18.73 3.01 -14.22
N ASN A 241 17.82 3.67 -13.52
CA ASN A 241 18.11 4.35 -12.25
C ASN A 241 18.07 3.42 -11.03
N ARG A 242 17.81 2.13 -11.22
CA ARG A 242 17.79 1.12 -10.16
C ARG A 242 19.02 0.22 -10.24
N PRO A 243 19.51 -0.31 -9.09
CA PRO A 243 20.34 -1.49 -9.09
C PRO A 243 19.66 -2.61 -9.88
N ILE A 244 20.44 -3.42 -10.59
CA ILE A 244 19.91 -4.55 -11.36
C ILE A 244 19.11 -5.44 -10.41
N ASP A 245 17.81 -5.53 -10.63
CA ASP A 245 16.88 -6.33 -9.84
C ASP A 245 16.22 -7.35 -10.78
N ALA A 246 16.69 -8.59 -10.69
CA ALA A 246 16.22 -9.67 -11.56
C ALA A 246 14.71 -9.96 -11.36
N GLU A 247 14.18 -9.78 -10.15
CA GLU A 247 12.75 -10.00 -9.89
C GLU A 247 11.91 -8.91 -10.53
N PHE A 248 12.35 -7.64 -10.44
CA PHE A 248 11.67 -6.52 -11.08
C PHE A 248 11.71 -6.63 -12.61
N ILE A 249 12.87 -6.97 -13.20
CA ILE A 249 12.98 -7.20 -14.64
C ILE A 249 12.10 -8.37 -15.07
N SER A 250 12.08 -9.46 -14.30
CA SER A 250 11.19 -10.60 -14.57
C SER A 250 9.73 -10.18 -14.53
N LEU A 251 9.32 -9.31 -13.59
CA LEU A 251 7.95 -8.79 -13.52
C LEU A 251 7.59 -7.97 -14.77
N LEU A 252 8.50 -7.13 -15.26
CA LEU A 252 8.30 -6.37 -16.50
C LEU A 252 8.12 -7.30 -17.70
N HIS A 253 9.00 -8.30 -17.87
CA HIS A 253 8.84 -9.28 -18.94
C HIS A 253 7.51 -10.00 -18.85
N HIS A 254 7.12 -10.38 -17.65
CA HIS A 254 5.84 -11.02 -17.39
C HIS A 254 4.61 -10.17 -17.72
N ILE A 255 4.73 -8.84 -17.69
CA ILE A 255 3.67 -7.91 -18.11
C ILE A 255 3.69 -7.75 -19.64
N HIS A 256 4.88 -7.62 -20.23
CA HIS A 256 5.06 -7.27 -21.65
C HIS A 256 5.36 -8.46 -22.57
N ASN A 257 5.26 -9.71 -22.07
CA ASN A 257 5.53 -10.92 -22.85
C ASN A 257 4.50 -11.14 -23.96
N ASP A 258 3.28 -10.65 -23.76
CA ASP A 258 2.18 -10.79 -24.69
C ASP A 258 1.93 -9.47 -25.43
N ASP A 259 1.27 -9.56 -26.58
CA ASP A 259 0.82 -8.39 -27.33
C ASP A 259 -0.34 -7.72 -26.58
N ILE A 260 -0.01 -6.75 -25.72
CA ILE A 260 -1.00 -5.92 -25.01
C ILE A 260 -1.71 -5.03 -26.02
N GLU A 261 -3.04 -5.05 -26.11
CA GLU A 261 -3.81 -4.21 -27.03
C GLU A 261 -3.62 -2.70 -26.75
N GLY A 262 -3.43 -1.90 -27.80
CA GLY A 262 -3.27 -0.45 -27.71
C GLY A 262 -1.88 0.05 -27.28
N HIS A 263 -0.88 -0.82 -27.25
CA HIS A 263 0.55 -0.51 -27.09
C HIS A 263 1.30 -0.53 -28.45
N PRO A 264 1.22 0.53 -29.26
CA PRO A 264 1.93 0.60 -30.54
C PRO A 264 3.44 0.86 -30.38
N TYR A 265 3.92 1.27 -29.20
CA TYR A 265 5.34 1.51 -28.97
C TYR A 265 5.97 0.32 -28.24
N ARG A 266 7.13 -0.13 -28.73
CA ARG A 266 7.96 -1.13 -28.06
C ARG A 266 9.35 -0.56 -27.88
N GLY A 267 9.97 -0.87 -26.74
CA GLY A 267 11.34 -0.51 -26.50
C GLY A 267 12.10 -1.62 -25.78
N TYR A 268 13.41 -1.61 -25.97
CA TYR A 268 14.29 -2.50 -25.24
C TYR A 268 15.56 -1.80 -24.79
N MET A 269 16.14 -2.32 -23.71
CA MET A 269 17.40 -1.89 -23.13
C MET A 269 18.24 -3.10 -22.70
N ILE A 270 19.56 -3.02 -22.83
CA ILE A 270 20.50 -3.98 -22.22
C ILE A 270 21.20 -3.28 -21.03
N THR A 271 21.11 -3.87 -19.83
CA THR A 271 21.70 -3.34 -18.58
C THR A 271 22.66 -4.34 -17.93
N GLY A 272 23.72 -3.90 -17.27
CA GLY A 272 24.79 -4.77 -16.74
C GLY A 272 25.96 -4.00 -16.11
N SER A 273 26.64 -4.59 -15.11
CA SER A 273 27.74 -3.97 -14.34
C SER A 273 28.94 -3.52 -15.19
N LYS A 274 29.17 -4.17 -16.34
CA LYS A 274 30.31 -3.90 -17.25
C LYS A 274 29.93 -3.16 -18.54
N ILE A 275 28.67 -2.74 -18.72
CA ILE A 275 28.25 -1.98 -19.90
C ILE A 275 28.60 -0.50 -19.65
N SER A 276 29.85 -0.11 -19.89
CA SER A 276 30.32 1.25 -19.61
C SER A 276 30.01 2.28 -20.70
N HIS A 277 29.67 1.89 -21.94
CA HIS A 277 29.70 2.89 -23.04
C HIS A 277 28.59 2.87 -24.10
N ASN A 278 27.68 1.90 -24.13
CA ASN A 278 26.56 1.94 -25.09
C ASN A 278 25.39 1.11 -24.55
N THR A 279 24.57 1.70 -23.68
CA THR A 279 23.24 1.15 -23.41
C THR A 279 22.48 1.15 -24.74
N ILE A 280 22.37 0.00 -25.38
CA ILE A 280 21.54 -0.15 -26.58
C ILE A 280 20.11 0.08 -26.09
N ASN A 281 19.60 1.28 -26.36
CA ASN A 281 18.23 1.68 -26.09
C ASN A 281 17.60 2.01 -27.43
N LYS A 282 16.52 1.31 -27.75
CA LYS A 282 15.75 1.57 -28.97
C LYS A 282 14.29 1.56 -28.61
N ILE A 283 13.58 2.57 -29.09
CA ILE A 283 12.12 2.65 -29.01
C ILE A 283 11.61 2.79 -30.43
N GLU A 284 10.65 1.96 -30.81
CA GLU A 284 10.07 1.98 -32.15
C GLU A 284 8.54 1.89 -32.06
N HIS A 285 7.91 2.67 -32.93
CA HIS A 285 6.50 2.49 -33.24
C HIS A 285 6.35 1.23 -34.11
N THR A 286 5.70 0.22 -33.56
CA THR A 286 5.44 -1.08 -34.20
C THR A 286 3.94 -1.24 -34.40
N PRO A 287 3.41 -1.04 -35.62
CA PRO A 287 1.98 -1.28 -35.88
C PRO A 287 1.65 -2.76 -35.64
N TYR A 288 0.42 -3.05 -35.20
CA TYR A 288 -0.06 -4.42 -34.97
C TYR A 288 -0.16 -5.19 -36.29
N VAL A 289 0.95 -5.77 -36.70
CA VAL A 289 1.03 -6.65 -37.85
C VAL A 289 1.66 -7.94 -37.38
N ARG A 290 0.93 -9.05 -37.51
CA ARG A 290 1.50 -10.38 -37.24
C ARG A 290 2.59 -10.64 -38.28
N ARG A 291 3.83 -10.82 -37.83
CA ARG A 291 4.99 -11.08 -38.71
C ARG A 291 5.38 -12.56 -38.60
N PRO A 292 5.59 -13.28 -39.72
CA PRO A 292 6.15 -14.62 -39.66
C PRO A 292 7.60 -14.57 -39.13
N ILE A 293 7.98 -15.57 -38.34
CA ILE A 293 9.35 -15.74 -37.85
C ILE A 293 10.05 -16.74 -38.78
N CYS A 294 11.08 -16.28 -39.49
CA CYS A 294 11.89 -17.12 -40.36
C CYS A 294 13.28 -17.33 -39.75
N PHE A 295 13.68 -18.59 -39.58
CA PHE A 295 15.01 -18.95 -39.10
C PHE A 295 15.93 -19.14 -40.31
N ILE A 296 17.01 -18.37 -40.38
CA ILE A 296 17.99 -18.44 -41.47
C ILE A 296 19.30 -18.99 -40.91
N PHE A 297 19.76 -20.12 -41.46
CA PHE A 297 20.98 -20.80 -41.02
C PHE A 297 22.10 -20.55 -42.04
N SER A 298 23.07 -19.72 -41.65
CA SER A 298 24.25 -19.44 -42.47
C SER A 298 25.16 -20.67 -42.59
N GLY A 299 25.79 -20.83 -43.75
CA GLY A 299 26.68 -21.95 -44.03
C GLY A 299 28.15 -21.71 -43.69
N LEU A 300 29.01 -22.45 -44.38
CA LEU A 300 30.47 -22.39 -44.29
C LEU A 300 31.01 -20.97 -44.55
N GLY A 301 32.05 -20.58 -43.81
CA GLY A 301 32.70 -19.26 -43.92
C GLY A 301 32.27 -18.25 -42.85
N SER A 302 31.33 -18.62 -41.97
CA SER A 302 30.88 -17.81 -40.82
C SER A 302 31.72 -18.01 -39.55
N GLN A 303 32.63 -18.98 -39.54
CA GLN A 303 33.46 -19.31 -38.39
C GLN A 303 34.61 -18.29 -38.16
N TRP A 304 34.90 -17.98 -36.90
CA TRP A 304 36.04 -17.13 -36.49
C TRP A 304 36.61 -17.56 -35.12
N PHE A 305 37.86 -17.18 -34.83
CA PHE A 305 38.55 -17.58 -33.60
C PHE A 305 37.93 -16.94 -32.35
N GLY A 306 37.44 -17.76 -31.42
CA GLY A 306 36.79 -17.26 -30.21
C GLY A 306 35.27 -17.07 -30.35
N MET A 307 34.65 -17.55 -31.44
CA MET A 307 33.19 -17.60 -31.55
C MET A 307 32.55 -18.22 -30.30
N SER A 308 31.63 -17.46 -29.68
CA SER A 308 30.92 -17.83 -28.45
C SER A 308 31.75 -17.87 -27.15
N LYS A 309 33.01 -17.41 -27.17
CA LYS A 309 33.82 -17.14 -25.97
C LYS A 309 33.79 -15.65 -25.64
#